data_AF-A0A3G6PF21-F1
#
_entry.id   AF-A0A3G6PF21-F1
#
_cell.length_a   1.000
_cell.length_b   1.000
_cell.length_c   1.000
_cell.angle_alpha   90.00
_cell.angle_beta   90.00
_cell.angle_gamma   90.00
#
_symmetry.space_group_name_H-M   'P 1'
#
loop_
_entity.id
_entity.type
_entity.pdbx_description
1 polymer ?
#
loop_
_entity_poly.entity_id
_entity_poly.type
_entity_poly.pdbx_seq_one_letter_code
_entity_poly.pdbx_strand_id
1 'polypeptide(L)'
;MKDQITNIFVQLDDFCKEFEAQIKQMKLGVPGAAKKRRNRSSLLSDSEIITIMIGFHLGAHKTFKHYYQQIVCGYWKDLFPISLSYNRFVELQ
;
A
#
# COMPACT_ATOMS: atom_id res chain seq x y z
N MET A 1 12.46 13.83 -2.92
CA MET A 1 11.17 13.08 -3.01
C MET A 1 11.33 11.65 -2.52
N LYS A 2 12.31 10.86 -2.99
CA LYS A 2 12.58 9.51 -2.45
C LYS A 2 12.80 9.52 -0.93
N ASP A 3 13.65 10.41 -0.41
CA ASP A 3 13.92 10.49 1.04
C ASP A 3 12.66 10.81 1.87
N GLN A 4 11.77 11.65 1.33
CA GLN A 4 10.49 11.96 1.97
C GLN A 4 9.59 10.73 2.03
N ILE A 5 9.54 9.94 0.95
CA ILE A 5 8.78 8.68 0.89
C ILE A 5 9.36 7.65 1.84
N THR A 6 10.70 7.53 1.92
CA THR A 6 11.37 6.65 2.88
C THR A 6 11.04 7.06 4.31
N ASN A 7 11.06 8.35 4.65
CA ASN A 7 10.70 8.82 5.99
C ASN A 7 9.23 8.51 6.32
N ILE A 8 8.31 8.72 5.37
CA ILE A 8 6.90 8.36 5.53
C ILE A 8 6.76 6.85 5.73
N PHE A 9 7.46 6.05 4.95
CA PHE A 9 7.44 4.59 5.07
C PHE A 9 7.89 4.14 6.45
N VAL A 10 9.00 4.67 6.98
CA VAL A 10 9.50 4.33 8.33
C VAL A 10 8.44 4.61 9.38
N GLN A 11 7.84 5.81 9.36
CA GLN A 11 6.78 6.18 10.31
C GLN A 11 5.54 5.27 10.20
N LEU A 12 5.15 4.92 8.96
CA LEU A 12 4.02 4.04 8.72
C LEU A 12 4.31 2.59 9.11
N ASP A 13 5.54 2.13 8.93
CA ASP A 13 5.94 0.79 9.31
C ASP A 13 5.91 0.60 10.82
N ASP A 14 6.42 1.59 11.57
CA ASP A 14 6.32 1.62 13.04
C ASP A 14 4.85 1.68 13.49
N PHE A 15 4.04 2.54 12.86
CA PHE A 15 2.60 2.60 13.13
C PHE A 15 1.89 1.26 12.84
N CYS A 16 2.13 0.64 11.68
CA CYS A 16 1.50 -0.63 11.33
C CYS A 16 1.90 -1.76 12.28
N LYS A 17 3.13 -1.76 12.79
CA LYS A 17 3.60 -2.70 13.82
C LYS A 17 2.89 -2.47 15.16
N GLU A 18 2.78 -1.22 15.60
CA GLU A 18 2.13 -0.87 16.87
C GLU A 18 0.64 -1.21 16.87
N PHE A 19 -0.03 -1.01 15.73
CA PHE A 19 -1.47 -1.19 15.59
C PHE A 19 -1.88 -2.48 14.87
N GLU A 20 -0.97 -3.45 14.71
CA GLU A 20 -1.22 -4.65 13.89
C GLU A 20 -2.47 -5.42 14.34
N ALA A 21 -2.67 -5.56 15.65
CA ALA A 21 -3.81 -6.26 16.22
C ALA A 21 -5.14 -5.55 15.91
N GLN A 22 -5.18 -4.23 16.06
CA GLN A 22 -6.35 -3.39 15.79
C GLN A 22 -6.64 -3.35 14.29
N ILE A 23 -5.62 -3.25 13.44
CA ILE A 23 -5.75 -3.28 11.97
C ILE A 23 -6.36 -4.61 11.52
N LYS A 24 -5.89 -5.74 12.08
CA LYS A 24 -6.47 -7.07 11.79
C LYS A 24 -7.94 -7.15 12.21
N GLN A 25 -8.30 -6.64 13.39
CA GLN A 25 -9.69 -6.64 13.86
C GLN A 25 -10.60 -5.78 12.99
N MET A 26 -10.17 -4.57 12.61
CA MET A 26 -10.93 -3.68 11.74
C MET A 26 -11.20 -4.29 10.36
N LYS A 27 -10.21 -4.98 9.78
CA LYS A 27 -10.36 -5.68 8.48
C LYS A 27 -11.39 -6.81 8.52
N LEU A 28 -11.58 -7.46 9.67
CA LEU A 28 -12.56 -8.53 9.86
C LEU A 28 -13.98 -8.00 10.11
N GLY A 29 -14.13 -6.77 10.60
CA GLY A 29 -15.40 -6.17 11.01
C GLY A 29 -16.21 -5.48 9.90
N VAL A 30 -15.73 -5.46 8.65
CA VAL A 30 -16.41 -4.74 7.55
C VAL A 30 -17.70 -5.48 7.11
N PRO A 31 -18.90 -4.87 7.26
CA PRO A 31 -20.16 -5.47 6.83
C PRO A 31 -20.17 -5.62 5.30
N GLY A 32 -20.11 -6.87 4.81
CA GLY A 32 -19.88 -7.18 3.39
C GLY A 32 -18.82 -8.26 3.16
N ALA A 33 -18.06 -8.63 4.19
CA ALA A 33 -17.14 -9.78 4.21
C ALA A 33 -17.84 -11.16 4.11
N ALA A 34 -19.16 -11.20 3.91
CA ALA A 34 -19.93 -12.43 3.72
C ALA A 34 -19.53 -13.21 2.44
N LYS A 35 -18.89 -12.56 1.45
CA LYS A 35 -18.16 -13.29 0.43
C LYS A 35 -16.87 -13.80 1.06
N LYS A 36 -16.78 -15.11 1.31
CA LYS A 36 -15.55 -15.81 1.73
C LYS A 36 -14.40 -15.48 0.78
N ARG A 37 -13.69 -14.38 1.04
CA ARG A 37 -12.49 -14.00 0.30
C ARG A 37 -11.36 -14.83 0.88
N ARG A 38 -10.60 -15.49 -0.01
CA ARG A 38 -9.43 -16.26 0.38
C ARG A 38 -8.43 -15.29 1.02
N ASN A 39 -8.15 -15.47 2.31
CA ASN A 39 -7.13 -14.70 3.02
C ASN A 39 -5.74 -15.19 2.56
N ARG A 40 -5.29 -14.67 1.42
CA ARG A 40 -3.93 -14.91 0.91
C ARG A 40 -3.06 -13.76 1.39
N SER A 41 -1.89 -14.09 1.95
CA SER A 41 -0.88 -13.10 2.24
C SER A 41 -0.61 -12.27 0.99
N SER A 42 -0.74 -10.95 1.12
CA SER A 42 -0.28 -10.01 0.11
C SER A 42 1.25 -10.03 0.08
N LEU A 43 1.82 -9.80 -1.09
CA LEU A 43 3.26 -9.58 -1.23
C LEU A 43 3.69 -8.19 -0.77
N LEU A 44 2.75 -7.23 -0.72
CA LEU A 44 2.94 -5.90 -0.15
C LEU A 44 2.35 -5.84 1.26
N SER A 45 3.07 -5.24 2.19
CA SER A 45 2.60 -4.94 3.54
C SER A 45 1.59 -3.78 3.53
N ASP A 46 0.86 -3.63 4.65
CA ASP A 46 -0.03 -2.49 4.85
C ASP A 46 0.72 -1.16 4.83
N SER A 47 1.91 -1.11 5.43
CA SER A 47 2.79 0.08 5.44
C SER A 47 3.21 0.48 4.02
N GLU A 48 3.53 -0.49 3.15
CA GLU A 48 3.86 -0.23 1.74
C GLU A 48 2.65 0.32 0.96
N ILE A 49 1.47 -0.29 1.13
CA ILE A 49 0.23 0.14 0.44
C ILE A 49 -0.12 1.57 0.83
N ILE A 50 -0.09 1.89 2.13
CA ILE A 50 -0.40 3.23 2.63
C ILE A 50 0.65 4.25 2.13
N THR A 51 1.94 3.87 2.14
CA THR A 51 3.01 4.75 1.63
C THR A 51 2.81 5.09 0.15
N ILE A 52 2.49 4.09 -0.67
CA ILE A 52 2.21 4.28 -2.10
C ILE A 52 1.02 5.22 -2.30
N MET A 53 -0.04 5.06 -1.52
CA MET A 53 -1.22 5.94 -1.53
C MET A 53 -0.87 7.39 -1.16
N ILE A 54 -0.12 7.61 -0.08
CA ILE A 54 0.30 8.95 0.33
C ILE A 54 1.19 9.58 -0.74
N GLY A 55 2.13 8.82 -1.30
CA GLY A 55 3.01 9.29 -2.36
C GLY A 55 2.25 9.76 -3.61
N PHE A 56 1.13 9.13 -3.94
CA PHE A 56 0.26 9.56 -5.04
C PHE A 56 -0.31 10.96 -4.79
N HIS A 57 -0.84 11.20 -3.59
CA HIS A 57 -1.43 12.47 -3.21
C HIS A 57 -0.37 13.58 -3.09
N LEU A 58 0.81 13.26 -2.55
CA LEU A 58 1.93 14.21 -2.44
C LEU A 58 2.51 14.61 -3.80
N GLY A 59 2.56 13.67 -4.75
CA GLY A 59 3.09 13.92 -6.10
C GLY A 59 2.14 14.65 -7.03
N ALA A 60 0.92 14.99 -6.59
CA ALA A 60 -0.13 15.64 -7.39
C ALA A 60 -0.36 14.96 -8.77
N HIS A 61 -0.24 13.63 -8.83
CA HIS A 61 -0.39 12.89 -10.07
C HIS A 61 -1.85 12.83 -10.52
N LYS A 62 -2.11 13.02 -11.81
CA LYS A 62 -3.47 13.06 -12.36
C LYS A 62 -4.17 11.70 -12.36
N THR A 63 -3.43 10.61 -12.57
CA THR A 63 -4.01 9.26 -12.64
C THR A 63 -3.20 8.28 -11.81
N PHE A 64 -3.90 7.53 -10.95
CA PHE A 64 -3.27 6.56 -10.05
C PHE A 64 -2.57 5.45 -10.82
N LYS A 65 -3.18 4.97 -11.92
CA LYS A 65 -2.59 3.96 -12.79
C LYS A 65 -1.23 4.36 -13.36
N HIS A 66 -1.12 5.58 -13.89
CA HIS A 66 0.15 6.07 -14.43
C HIS A 66 1.20 6.21 -13.32
N TYR A 67 0.82 6.78 -12.18
CA TYR A 67 1.70 6.87 -11.01
C TYR A 67 2.22 5.50 -10.58
N TYR A 68 1.34 4.52 -10.39
CA TYR A 68 1.73 3.18 -9.96
C TYR A 68 2.67 2.49 -10.96
N GLN A 69 2.37 2.57 -12.24
CA GLN A 69 3.15 1.87 -13.26
C GLN A 69 4.50 2.53 -13.55
N GLN A 70 4.57 3.87 -13.59
CA GLN A 70 5.77 4.59 -14.00
C GLN A 70 6.63 5.01 -12.80
N ILE A 71 6.02 5.45 -11.72
CA ILE A 71 6.74 5.94 -10.54
C ILE A 71 7.03 4.78 -9.60
N VAL A 72 6.01 4.07 -9.11
CA VAL A 72 6.19 3.00 -8.12
C VAL A 72 6.95 1.82 -8.72
N CYS A 73 6.46 1.26 -9.82
CA CYS A 73 7.08 0.09 -10.47
C CYS A 73 8.33 0.42 -11.31
N GLY A 74 8.53 1.70 -11.64
CA GLY A 74 9.64 2.17 -12.47
C GLY A 74 10.69 2.88 -11.64
N TYR A 75 10.46 4.17 -11.37
CA TYR A 75 11.46 5.04 -10.71
C TYR A 75 11.78 4.66 -9.26
N TRP A 76 10.82 4.06 -8.53
CA TRP A 76 10.94 3.63 -7.13
C TRP A 76 11.04 2.12 -6.99
N LYS A 77 11.43 1.40 -8.04
CA LYS A 77 11.62 -0.05 -8.00
C LYS A 77 12.67 -0.48 -6.96
N ASP A 78 13.62 0.38 -6.65
CA ASP A 78 14.59 0.21 -5.57
C ASP A 78 13.95 0.28 -4.17
N LEU A 79 12.92 1.11 -4.00
CA LEU A 79 12.18 1.24 -2.74
C LEU A 79 11.09 0.17 -2.59
N PHE A 80 10.46 -0.22 -3.69
CA PHE A 80 9.41 -1.24 -3.74
C PHE A 80 9.79 -2.34 -4.74
N PRO A 81 10.74 -3.22 -4.37
CA PRO A 81 11.27 -4.24 -5.29
C PRO A 81 10.22 -5.28 -5.69
N ILE A 82 9.24 -5.51 -4.82
CA ILE A 82 8.12 -6.42 -5.08
C ILE A 82 6.90 -5.58 -5.45
N SER A 83 6.50 -5.60 -6.72
CA SER A 83 5.32 -4.91 -7.20
C SER A 83 4.22 -5.89 -7.61
N LEU A 84 2.98 -5.51 -7.35
CA LEU A 84 1.80 -6.24 -7.80
C LEU A 84 1.38 -5.73 -9.17
N SER A 85 0.57 -6.49 -9.89
CA SER A 85 -0.15 -5.91 -11.03
C SER A 85 -1.06 -4.78 -10.53
N TYR A 86 -1.27 -3.74 -11.35
CA TYR A 86 -2.14 -2.61 -10.99
C TYR A 86 -3.52 -3.05 -10.48
N ASN A 87 -4.18 -3.97 -11.17
CA ASN A 87 -5.50 -4.47 -10.76
C ASN A 87 -5.43 -5.13 -9.39
N ARG A 88 -4.38 -5.93 -9.15
CA ARG A 88 -4.19 -6.60 -7.86
C ARG A 88 -3.90 -5.61 -6.74
N PHE A 89 -3.17 -4.53 -7.00
CA PHE A 89 -2.97 -3.45 -6.04
C PHE A 89 -4.29 -2.77 -5.69
N VAL A 90 -5.11 -2.42 -6.71
CA VAL A 90 -6.41 -1.77 -6.51
C VAL A 90 -7.40 -2.64 -5.73
N GLU A 91 -7.33 -3.97 -5.88
CA GLU A 91 -8.13 -4.90 -5.06
C GLU A 91 -7.74 -4.94 -3.57
N LEU A 92 -6.52 -4.52 -3.24
CA LEU A 92 -5.94 -4.61 -1.90
C LEU A 92 -5.97 -3.28 -1.14
N GLN A 93 -6.03 -2.15 -1.85
CA GLN A 93 -6.31 -0.83 -1.28
C GLN A 93 -7.69 -0.80 -0.61
#